data_AF-A0A1V5B8I6-F1
#
_entry.id   AF-A0A1V5B8I6-F1
#
_cell.length_a   1.000
_cell.length_b   1.000
_cell.length_c   1.000
_cell.angle_alpha   90.00
_cell.angle_beta   90.00
_cell.angle_gamma   90.00
#
_symmetry.space_group_name_H-M   'P 1'
#
loop_
_entity.id
_entity.type
_entity.pdbx_description
1 polymer ?
#
loop_
_entity_poly.entity_id
_entity_poly.type
_entity_poly.pdbx_seq_one_letter_code
_entity_poly.pdbx_strand_id
1 'polypeptide(L)'
;MDRIKEFWHKSNLIYLTENDVSAISKETGRKAEEFVDTLYDYDGCYVKISDSGHKVILDLPVMKSKEDTTCVYYRDGCTIYSVRPIACRLFPFRVEEDTLSSGDIILNISYNPTCPGVGKGHKVDKRKLENLVVDQFLHRTQDINPHVQRLNAAGVICKDARIFRTLPGRRGKQ
;
A
#
# COMPACT_ATOMS: atom_id res chain seq x y z
N MET A 1 -6.98 16.08 -10.53
CA MET A 1 -8.00 15.09 -10.12
C MET A 1 -7.96 13.84 -11.00
N ASP A 2 -7.57 13.95 -12.27
CA ASP A 2 -7.67 12.84 -13.22
C ASP A 2 -6.64 11.74 -13.01
N ARG A 3 -5.38 12.08 -12.69
CA ARG A 3 -4.32 11.08 -12.39
C ARG A 3 -4.66 10.15 -11.22
N ILE A 4 -5.21 10.69 -10.12
CA ILE A 4 -5.58 9.89 -8.94
C ILE A 4 -6.71 8.92 -9.29
N LYS A 5 -7.73 9.40 -10.03
CA LYS A 5 -8.84 8.55 -10.46
C LYS A 5 -8.36 7.44 -11.41
N GLU A 6 -7.48 7.78 -12.34
CA GLU A 6 -6.90 6.82 -13.27
C GLU A 6 -6.05 5.76 -12.54
N PHE A 7 -5.18 6.18 -11.64
CA PHE A 7 -4.36 5.27 -10.83
C PHE A 7 -5.24 4.30 -10.02
N TRP A 8 -6.28 4.81 -9.36
CA TRP A 8 -7.22 3.97 -8.60
C TRP A 8 -8.02 3.00 -9.48
N HIS A 9 -8.32 3.38 -10.73
CA HIS A 9 -9.05 2.51 -11.64
C HIS A 9 -8.19 1.34 -12.16
N LYS A 10 -6.90 1.59 -12.39
CA LYS A 10 -5.97 0.57 -12.91
C LYS A 10 -5.30 -0.26 -11.81
N SER A 11 -5.15 0.30 -10.62
CA SER A 11 -4.43 -0.34 -9.52
C SER A 11 -5.29 -1.38 -8.80
N ASN A 12 -4.67 -2.51 -8.46
CA ASN A 12 -5.24 -3.50 -7.55
C ASN A 12 -5.12 -3.10 -6.07
N LEU A 13 -4.44 -1.98 -5.76
CA LEU A 13 -4.20 -1.42 -4.43
C LEU A 13 -3.59 -2.42 -3.41
N ILE A 14 -2.84 -3.41 -3.90
CA ILE A 14 -2.06 -4.33 -3.07
C ILE A 14 -0.78 -3.59 -2.65
N TYR A 15 -0.78 -2.98 -1.45
CA TYR A 15 0.41 -2.29 -0.94
C TYR A 15 1.58 -3.22 -0.73
N LEU A 16 2.76 -2.68 -1.02
CA LEU A 16 4.04 -3.34 -0.82
C LEU A 16 4.82 -2.58 0.25
N THR A 17 5.44 -3.32 1.17
CA THR A 17 6.48 -2.79 2.06
C THR A 17 7.84 -2.90 1.40
N GLU A 18 8.86 -2.21 1.92
CA GLU A 18 10.25 -2.39 1.46
C GLU A 18 10.67 -3.87 1.54
N ASN A 19 10.24 -4.57 2.60
CA ASN A 19 10.48 -5.99 2.77
C ASN A 19 9.81 -6.84 1.69
N ASP A 20 8.57 -6.51 1.30
CA ASP A 20 7.88 -7.22 0.21
C ASP A 20 8.61 -6.99 -1.13
N VAL A 21 8.99 -5.75 -1.43
CA VAL A 21 9.72 -5.41 -2.67
C VAL A 21 11.07 -6.15 -2.72
N SER A 22 11.81 -6.14 -1.62
CA SER A 22 13.09 -6.83 -1.51
C SER A 22 12.94 -8.35 -1.66
N ALA A 23 11.98 -8.96 -0.97
CA ALA A 23 11.72 -10.40 -1.04
C ALA A 23 11.31 -10.86 -2.44
N ILE A 24 10.43 -10.11 -3.11
CA ILE A 24 10.01 -10.41 -4.48
C ILE A 24 11.18 -10.27 -5.46
N SER A 25 11.96 -9.20 -5.34
CA SER A 25 13.13 -8.98 -6.20
C SER A 25 14.14 -10.12 -6.05
N LYS A 26 14.39 -10.56 -4.81
CA LYS A 26 15.28 -11.69 -4.51
C LYS A 26 14.78 -13.02 -5.09
N GLU A 27 13.49 -13.32 -4.96
CA GLU A 27 12.91 -14.58 -5.45
C GLU A 27 12.84 -14.62 -6.98
N THR A 28 12.50 -13.50 -7.61
CA THR A 28 12.19 -13.45 -9.05
C THR A 28 13.35 -13.00 -9.91
N GLY A 29 14.39 -12.38 -9.33
CA GLY A 29 15.47 -11.71 -10.05
C GLY A 29 15.06 -10.44 -10.79
N ARG A 30 13.80 -9.99 -10.65
CA ARG A 30 13.26 -8.79 -11.31
C ARG A 30 13.58 -7.54 -10.50
N LYS A 31 13.73 -6.42 -11.19
CA LYS A 31 13.88 -5.12 -10.54
C LYS A 31 12.52 -4.58 -10.08
N ALA A 32 12.54 -3.74 -9.04
CA ALA A 32 11.34 -3.19 -8.43
C ALA A 32 10.45 -2.44 -9.44
N GLU A 33 11.03 -1.67 -10.36
CA GLU A 33 10.32 -0.88 -11.37
C GLU A 33 9.43 -1.74 -12.30
N GLU A 34 9.75 -3.04 -12.41
CA GLU A 34 9.01 -3.97 -13.26
C GLU A 34 7.72 -4.49 -12.63
N PHE A 35 7.55 -4.37 -11.31
CA PHE A 35 6.41 -4.91 -10.59
C PHE A 35 5.83 -4.00 -9.50
N VAL A 36 6.51 -2.89 -9.18
CA VAL A 36 6.00 -1.82 -8.33
C VAL A 36 5.34 -0.78 -9.22
N ASP A 37 4.25 -0.23 -8.71
CA ASP A 37 3.56 0.91 -9.28
C ASP A 37 3.28 1.94 -8.17
N THR A 38 3.19 3.21 -8.55
CA THR A 38 3.00 4.36 -7.65
C THR A 38 2.15 5.42 -8.36
N LEU A 39 1.64 6.41 -7.63
CA LEU A 39 0.88 7.51 -8.24
C LEU A 39 1.76 8.37 -9.15
N TYR A 40 3.06 8.46 -8.85
CA TYR A 40 4.08 9.10 -9.67
C TYR A 40 5.10 8.07 -10.17
N ASP A 41 6.01 8.47 -11.05
CA ASP A 41 7.06 7.57 -11.52
C ASP A 41 7.89 7.05 -10.34
N TYR A 42 8.02 5.72 -10.29
CA TYR A 42 8.72 5.03 -9.22
C TYR A 42 10.23 5.25 -9.34
N ASP A 43 10.80 5.91 -8.33
CA ASP A 43 12.23 6.23 -8.21
C ASP A 43 12.84 5.69 -6.90
N GLY A 44 12.13 4.76 -6.24
CA GLY A 44 12.51 4.24 -4.93
C GLY A 44 12.20 5.18 -3.74
N CYS A 45 11.60 6.35 -3.98
CA CYS A 45 11.17 7.27 -2.92
C CYS A 45 9.65 7.24 -2.75
N TYR A 46 9.17 6.91 -1.55
CA TYR A 46 7.74 6.79 -1.23
C TYR A 46 7.12 8.12 -0.81
N VAL A 47 7.85 9.22 -0.98
CA VAL A 47 7.45 10.56 -0.61
C VAL A 47 7.77 11.49 -1.75
N LYS A 48 6.78 12.24 -2.22
CA LYS A 48 6.95 13.28 -3.23
C LYS A 48 6.67 14.64 -2.62
N ILE A 49 7.50 15.61 -2.97
CA ILE A 49 7.32 17.00 -2.55
C ILE A 49 6.77 17.80 -3.72
N SER A 50 5.75 18.61 -3.47
CA SER A 50 5.18 19.53 -4.44
C SER A 50 4.89 20.88 -3.79
N ASP A 51 4.46 21.85 -4.61
CA ASP A 51 4.10 23.19 -4.14
C ASP A 51 5.23 23.87 -3.37
N SER A 52 6.43 23.85 -3.95
CA SER A 52 7.65 24.46 -3.37
C SER A 52 7.96 24.03 -1.93
N GLY A 53 7.61 22.81 -1.54
CA GLY A 53 7.88 22.28 -0.19
C GLY A 53 6.68 22.29 0.75
N HIS A 54 5.55 22.91 0.36
CA HIS A 54 4.35 23.00 1.20
C HIS A 54 3.43 21.77 1.13
N LYS A 55 3.64 20.87 0.16
CA LYS A 55 2.85 19.64 0.02
C LYS A 55 3.75 18.41 0.03
N VAL A 56 3.62 17.60 1.09
CA VAL A 56 4.26 16.29 1.22
C VAL A 56 3.25 15.22 0.82
N ILE A 57 3.54 14.43 -0.20
CA ILE A 57 2.63 13.40 -0.73
C ILE A 57 3.23 12.04 -0.41
N LEU A 58 2.48 11.19 0.30
CA LEU A 58 2.88 9.82 0.60
C LEU A 58 2.51 8.93 -0.59
N ASP A 59 3.48 8.66 -1.46
CA ASP A 59 3.34 7.90 -2.69
C ASP A 59 3.67 6.43 -2.45
N LEU A 60 2.74 5.73 -1.81
CA LEU A 60 2.98 4.37 -1.32
C LEU A 60 3.01 3.36 -2.49
N PRO A 61 4.02 2.48 -2.53
CA PRO A 61 4.14 1.50 -3.59
C PRO A 61 3.04 0.44 -3.50
N VAL A 62 2.51 0.07 -4.66
CA VAL A 62 1.54 -1.01 -4.84
C VAL A 62 2.03 -1.99 -5.88
N MET A 63 1.46 -3.20 -5.88
CA MET A 63 1.71 -4.18 -6.92
C MET A 63 1.16 -3.69 -8.26
N LYS A 64 2.00 -3.73 -9.29
CA LYS A 64 1.61 -3.38 -10.66
C LYS A 64 0.53 -4.31 -11.19
N SER A 65 -0.45 -3.72 -11.85
CA SER A 65 -1.47 -4.45 -12.60
C SER A 65 -1.08 -4.56 -14.07
N LYS A 66 -1.57 -5.60 -14.75
CA LYS A 66 -1.60 -5.68 -16.21
C LYS A 66 -2.73 -4.81 -16.76
N GLU A 67 -2.84 -4.76 -18.09
CA GLU A 67 -3.90 -4.03 -18.79
C GLU A 67 -5.32 -4.51 -18.43
N ASP A 68 -5.47 -5.80 -18.15
CA ASP A 68 -6.74 -6.40 -17.71
C ASP A 68 -7.03 -6.19 -16.21
N THR A 69 -6.25 -5.35 -15.53
CA THR A 69 -6.30 -5.05 -14.08
C THR A 69 -5.89 -6.21 -13.16
N THR A 70 -5.50 -7.37 -13.71
CA THR A 70 -4.96 -8.47 -12.90
C THR A 70 -3.55 -8.16 -12.42
N CYS A 71 -3.14 -8.78 -11.31
CA CYS A 71 -1.78 -8.64 -10.79
C CYS A 71 -0.74 -9.13 -11.82
N VAL A 72 0.39 -8.42 -11.94
CA VAL A 72 1.50 -8.78 -12.86
C VAL A 72 2.05 -10.20 -12.64
N TYR A 73 1.91 -10.76 -11.44
CA TYR A 73 2.32 -12.12 -11.09
C TYR A 73 1.18 -13.14 -11.11
N TYR A 74 -0.01 -12.76 -11.57
CA TYR A 74 -1.12 -13.69 -11.77
C TYR A 74 -1.05 -14.29 -13.17
N ARG A 75 -1.10 -15.62 -13.31
CA ARG A 75 -1.33 -16.29 -14.61
C ARG A 75 -2.55 -17.20 -14.47
N ASP A 76 -2.34 -18.45 -14.05
CA ASP A 76 -3.38 -19.40 -13.63
C ASP A 76 -3.29 -19.67 -12.11
N GLY A 77 -2.84 -18.64 -11.40
CA GLY A 77 -2.37 -18.71 -10.01
C GLY A 77 -1.31 -17.65 -9.75
N CYS A 78 -1.00 -17.41 -8.48
CA CYS A 78 0.05 -16.48 -8.10
C CYS A 78 1.42 -17.15 -8.29
N THR A 79 2.25 -16.63 -9.20
CA THR A 79 3.58 -17.19 -9.48
C THR A 79 4.61 -16.92 -8.38
N ILE A 80 4.29 -16.01 -7.45
CA ILE A 80 5.15 -15.65 -6.30
C ILE A 80 4.52 -16.07 -4.97
N TYR A 81 3.72 -17.14 -4.96
CA TYR A 81 2.93 -17.54 -3.79
C TYR A 81 3.76 -17.73 -2.51
N SER A 82 4.99 -18.23 -2.63
CA SER A 82 5.97 -18.42 -1.54
C SER A 82 6.37 -17.12 -0.86
N VAL A 83 6.51 -16.04 -1.63
CA VAL A 83 7.00 -14.72 -1.19
C VAL A 83 5.94 -13.63 -1.34
N ARG A 84 4.66 -14.01 -1.38
CA ARG A 84 3.55 -13.08 -1.56
C ARG A 84 3.56 -11.96 -0.51
N PRO A 85 3.20 -10.73 -0.89
CA PRO A 85 3.14 -9.58 0.01
C PRO A 85 2.23 -9.81 1.22
N ILE A 86 2.47 -9.12 2.33
CA ILE A 86 1.58 -9.16 3.51
C ILE A 86 0.13 -8.84 3.11
N ALA A 87 -0.08 -7.83 2.26
CA ALA A 87 -1.38 -7.47 1.71
C ALA A 87 -2.11 -8.65 1.04
N CYS A 88 -1.38 -9.47 0.28
CA CYS A 88 -1.95 -10.66 -0.37
C CYS A 88 -2.25 -11.80 0.62
N ARG A 89 -1.50 -11.90 1.73
CA ARG A 89 -1.74 -12.90 2.79
C ARG A 89 -3.02 -12.62 3.55
N LEU A 90 -3.47 -11.37 3.56
CA LEU A 90 -4.72 -10.98 4.19
C LEU A 90 -5.95 -11.33 3.37
N PHE A 91 -5.83 -11.66 2.07
CA PHE A 91 -7.01 -12.06 1.29
C PHE A 91 -7.66 -13.33 1.89
N PRO A 92 -8.99 -13.38 2.10
CA PRO A 92 -10.01 -12.45 1.61
C PRO A 92 -10.44 -11.34 2.58
N PHE A 93 -9.72 -11.13 3.68
CA PHE A 93 -9.97 -10.05 4.61
C PHE A 93 -9.66 -8.69 3.98
N ARG A 94 -10.45 -7.68 4.36
CA ARG A 94 -10.28 -6.27 3.97
C ARG A 94 -10.00 -5.47 5.21
N VAL A 95 -9.09 -4.51 5.11
CA VAL A 95 -8.75 -3.60 6.22
C VAL A 95 -9.17 -2.20 5.81
N GLU A 96 -10.03 -1.59 6.60
CA GLU A 96 -10.45 -0.20 6.47
C GLU A 96 -9.81 0.63 7.57
N GLU A 97 -9.25 1.78 7.22
CA GLU A 97 -8.58 2.69 8.15
C GLU A 97 -9.51 3.87 8.46
N ASP A 98 -9.93 4.00 9.72
CA ASP A 98 -10.75 5.12 10.20
C ASP A 98 -9.95 6.03 11.12
N THR A 99 -9.92 7.34 10.81
CA THR A 99 -9.31 8.34 11.68
C THR A 99 -10.37 8.97 12.58
N LEU A 100 -10.20 8.78 13.88
CA LEU A 100 -11.03 9.41 14.92
C LEU A 100 -10.75 10.92 15.01
N SER A 101 -11.68 11.65 15.63
CA SER A 101 -11.50 13.09 15.90
C SER A 101 -10.31 13.39 16.81
N SER A 102 -9.87 12.42 17.63
CA SER A 102 -8.65 12.50 18.44
C SER A 102 -7.36 12.41 17.61
N GLY A 103 -7.45 12.00 16.35
CA GLY A 103 -6.30 11.68 15.51
C GLY A 103 -5.87 10.21 15.57
N ASP A 104 -6.46 9.41 16.46
CA ASP A 104 -6.20 7.97 16.53
C ASP A 104 -6.71 7.26 15.27
N ILE A 105 -6.02 6.17 14.90
CA ILE A 105 -6.38 5.34 13.74
C ILE A 105 -6.95 4.01 14.25
N ILE A 106 -8.16 3.68 13.79
CA ILE A 106 -8.79 2.38 13.97
C ILE A 106 -8.63 1.57 12.69
N LEU A 107 -8.20 0.32 12.82
CA LEU A 107 -8.12 -0.64 11.73
C LEU A 107 -9.29 -1.61 11.82
N ASN A 108 -10.26 -1.46 10.93
CA ASN A 108 -11.46 -2.29 10.86
C ASN A 108 -11.23 -3.46 9.90
N ILE A 109 -11.30 -4.68 10.40
CA ILE A 109 -11.12 -5.90 9.61
C ILE A 109 -12.49 -6.44 9.20
N SER A 110 -12.75 -6.45 7.90
CA SER A 110 -13.91 -7.10 7.27
C SER A 110 -13.43 -8.19 6.30
N TYR A 111 -14.32 -8.71 5.45
CA TYR A 111 -13.96 -9.70 4.44
C TYR A 111 -14.69 -9.42 3.13
N ASN A 112 -14.16 -9.95 2.03
CA ASN A 112 -14.82 -9.92 0.74
C ASN A 112 -15.92 -11.01 0.69
N PRO A 113 -17.23 -10.64 0.70
CA PRO A 113 -18.31 -11.62 0.70
C PRO A 113 -18.42 -12.40 -0.61
N THR A 114 -17.85 -11.88 -1.71
CA THR A 114 -17.88 -12.56 -3.01
C THR A 114 -16.74 -13.56 -3.20
N CYS A 115 -15.85 -13.73 -2.21
CA CYS A 115 -14.77 -14.68 -2.31
C CYS A 115 -15.34 -16.12 -2.35
N PRO A 116 -15.09 -16.91 -3.42
CA PRO A 116 -15.66 -18.25 -3.58
C PRO A 116 -15.14 -19.27 -2.55
N GLY A 117 -14.08 -18.92 -1.82
CA GLY A 117 -13.48 -19.71 -0.73
C GLY A 117 -14.08 -19.46 0.65
N VAL A 118 -14.99 -18.49 0.81
CA VAL A 118 -15.66 -18.24 2.10
C VAL A 118 -16.42 -19.50 2.52
N GLY A 119 -16.19 -19.93 3.78
CA GLY A 119 -16.78 -21.14 4.34
C GLY A 119 -16.13 -22.47 3.91
N LYS A 120 -15.15 -22.45 3.00
CA LYS A 120 -14.49 -23.67 2.49
C LYS A 120 -13.06 -23.88 3.00
N GLY A 121 -12.48 -22.86 3.62
CA GLY A 121 -11.11 -22.87 4.13
C GLY A 121 -11.00 -23.23 5.61
N HIS A 122 -9.75 -23.30 6.09
CA HIS A 122 -9.46 -23.45 7.50
C HIS A 122 -9.94 -22.23 8.30
N LYS A 123 -10.38 -22.46 9.54
CA LYS A 123 -10.70 -21.38 10.45
C LYS A 123 -9.44 -20.54 10.71
N VAL A 124 -9.55 -19.24 10.47
CA VAL A 124 -8.44 -18.31 10.67
C VAL A 124 -8.31 -17.99 12.15
N ASP A 125 -7.07 -17.98 12.63
CA ASP A 125 -6.74 -17.51 13.97
C ASP A 125 -6.85 -15.99 14.00
N LYS A 126 -7.77 -15.48 14.83
CA LYS A 126 -8.05 -14.05 14.95
C LYS A 126 -6.80 -13.24 15.34
N ARG A 127 -5.99 -13.73 16.29
CA ARG A 127 -4.79 -13.02 16.74
C ARG A 127 -3.73 -12.98 15.66
N LYS A 128 -3.55 -14.09 14.92
CA LYS A 128 -2.62 -14.10 13.78
C LYS A 128 -3.04 -13.12 12.69
N LEU A 129 -4.35 -13.02 12.43
CA LEU A 129 -4.89 -12.06 11.47
C LEU A 129 -4.66 -10.63 11.93
N GLU A 130 -5.01 -10.30 13.18
CA GLU A 130 -4.79 -8.98 13.77
C GLU A 130 -3.31 -8.58 13.72
N ASN A 131 -2.40 -9.49 14.07
CA ASN A 131 -0.96 -9.25 13.98
C ASN A 131 -0.52 -8.94 12.54
N LEU A 132 -0.99 -9.70 11.54
CA LEU A 132 -0.64 -9.43 10.14
C LEU A 132 -1.11 -8.04 9.68
N VAL A 133 -2.29 -7.60 10.14
CA VAL A 133 -2.82 -6.27 9.83
C VAL A 133 -1.97 -5.17 10.47
N VAL A 134 -1.62 -5.35 11.75
CA VAL A 134 -0.76 -4.43 12.49
C VAL A 134 0.63 -4.37 11.85
N ASP A 135 1.25 -5.51 11.53
CA ASP A 135 2.55 -5.59 10.88
C ASP A 135 2.55 -4.85 9.53
N GLN A 136 1.51 -5.06 8.72
CA GLN A 136 1.38 -4.35 7.44
C GLN A 136 1.34 -2.83 7.65
N PHE A 137 0.55 -2.36 8.62
CA PHE A 137 0.39 -0.93 8.90
C PHE A 137 1.68 -0.31 9.47
N LEU A 138 2.33 -1.00 10.41
CA LEU A 138 3.58 -0.56 11.03
C LEU A 138 4.71 -0.49 10.01
N HIS A 139 4.92 -1.55 9.21
CA HIS A 139 5.97 -1.55 8.19
C HIS A 139 5.77 -0.42 7.18
N ARG A 140 4.54 -0.21 6.67
CA ARG A 140 4.25 0.91 5.76
C ARG A 140 4.62 2.26 6.38
N THR A 141 4.33 2.45 7.67
CA THR A 141 4.66 3.69 8.38
C THR A 141 6.17 3.85 8.58
N GLN A 142 6.85 2.76 8.93
CA GLN A 142 8.30 2.72 9.13
C GLN A 142 9.05 2.99 7.83
N ASP A 143 8.58 2.47 6.70
CA ASP A 143 9.18 2.66 5.38
C ASP A 143 9.16 4.14 4.96
N ILE A 144 8.13 4.90 5.34
CA ILE A 144 7.97 6.32 4.97
C ILE A 144 8.94 7.23 5.74
N ASN A 145 9.15 6.94 7.03
CA ASN A 145 9.84 7.84 7.95
C ASN A 145 11.26 8.23 7.49
N PRO A 146 12.13 7.30 7.03
CA PRO A 146 13.45 7.64 6.51
C PRO A 146 13.41 8.60 5.32
N HIS A 147 12.43 8.44 4.40
CA HIS A 147 12.30 9.31 3.23
C HIS A 147 11.90 10.73 3.65
N VAL A 148 10.93 10.87 4.56
CA VAL A 148 10.52 12.18 5.11
C VAL A 148 11.68 12.86 5.82
N GLN A 149 12.40 12.13 6.68
CA GLN A 149 13.54 12.67 7.43
C GLN A 149 14.65 13.17 6.50
N ARG A 150 14.97 12.40 5.45
CA ARG A 150 15.97 12.78 4.44
C ARG A 150 15.59 14.07 3.71
N LEU A 151 14.33 14.17 3.28
CA LEU A 151 13.80 15.36 2.59
C LEU A 151 13.73 16.58 3.52
N ASN A 152 13.38 16.38 4.79
CA ASN A 152 13.38 17.46 5.78
C ASN A 152 14.81 17.96 6.06
N ALA A 153 15.77 17.05 6.22
CA ALA A 153 17.19 17.40 6.44
C ALA A 153 17.81 18.12 5.24
N ALA A 154 17.37 17.82 4.03
CA ALA A 154 17.76 18.53 2.82
C ALA A 154 17.09 19.90 2.65
N GLY A 155 16.22 20.32 3.58
CA GLY A 155 15.54 21.61 3.55
C GLY A 155 14.44 21.72 2.48
N VAL A 156 14.00 20.59 1.91
CA VAL A 156 12.99 20.58 0.84
C VAL A 156 11.55 20.64 1.37
N ILE A 157 11.36 20.42 2.66
CA ILE A 157 10.04 20.45 3.33
C ILE A 157 9.91 21.74 4.14
N CYS A 158 8.86 22.51 3.89
CA CYS A 158 8.53 23.71 4.65
C CYS A 158 7.98 23.36 6.04
N LYS A 159 8.16 24.25 7.02
CA LYS A 159 7.70 24.01 8.42
C LYS A 159 6.18 23.87 8.54
N ASP A 160 5.44 24.50 7.63
CA ASP A 160 3.98 24.51 7.53
C ASP A 160 3.45 23.50 6.49
N ALA A 161 4.31 22.60 5.99
CA ALA A 161 3.93 21.66 4.97
C ALA A 161 2.79 20.73 5.41
N ARG A 162 1.86 20.48 4.50
CA ARG A 162 0.73 19.59 4.72
C ARG A 162 1.01 18.22 4.12
N ILE A 163 0.69 17.17 4.88
CA ILE A 163 0.84 15.78 4.43
C ILE A 163 -0.45 15.33 3.75
N PHE A 164 -0.31 14.84 2.52
CA PHE A 164 -1.37 14.25 1.72
C PHE A 164 -1.09 12.76 1.55
N ARG A 165 -2.02 11.94 2.00
CA ARG A 165 -1.99 10.51 1.71
C ARG A 165 -2.61 10.29 0.34
N THR A 166 -1.99 9.49 -0.51
CA THR A 166 -2.55 9.12 -1.83
C THR A 166 -3.76 8.19 -1.72
N LEU A 167 -4.17 7.86 -0.49
CA LEU A 167 -5.23 6.92 -0.13
C LEU A 167 -6.30 7.59 0.72
N PRO A 168 -7.54 7.08 0.67
CA PRO A 168 -8.67 7.68 1.37
C PRO A 168 -8.60 7.38 2.86
N GLY A 169 -7.92 8.25 3.62
CA GLY A 169 -8.45 8.62 4.93
C GLY A 169 -9.65 9.54 4.68
N ARG A 170 -10.86 8.95 4.65
CA ARG A 170 -12.17 9.53 4.29
C ARG A 170 -12.44 9.76 2.79
N ARG A 171 -13.55 9.17 2.31
CA ARG A 171 -14.51 9.95 1.53
C ARG A 171 -15.03 11.02 2.49
N GLY A 172 -14.70 12.30 2.25
CA GLY A 172 -15.44 13.37 2.89
C GLY A 172 -16.93 13.12 2.66
N LYS A 173 -17.74 13.17 3.72
CA LYS A 173 -19.19 13.25 3.57
C LYS A 173 -19.46 14.44 2.64
N GLN A 174 -19.95 14.16 1.43
CA GLN A 174 -20.80 15.13 0.74
C GLN A 174 -22.12 15.20 1.51
#